data_AF-A0A1J0A3P2-F1
#
_entry.id   AF-A0A1J0A3P2-F1
#
_cell.length_a   1.000
_cell.length_b   1.000
_cell.length_c   1.000
_cell.angle_alpha   90.00
_cell.angle_beta   90.00
_cell.angle_gamma   90.00
#
_symmetry.space_group_name_H-M   'P 1'
#
loop_
_entity.id
_entity.type
_entity.pdbx_description
1 polymer ?
#
loop_
_entity_poly.entity_id
_entity_poly.type
_entity_poly.pdbx_seq_one_letter_code
_entity_poly.pdbx_strand_id
1 'polypeptide(L)'
;MIKMIYIVFVIAYVLACVGITRWLDKKNKLPNRWISGFISFFIILIPLMIFSNIPPFVLNILYGLCGLFAIMFFETSRLMVERGQHRGMVKPPSTKKK
;
A
#
# COMPACT_ATOMS: atom_id res chain seq x y z
N MET A 1 7.81 -25.16 12.70
CA MET A 1 7.88 -25.11 11.23
C MET A 1 6.79 -24.25 10.60
N ILE A 2 5.50 -24.50 10.87
CA ILE A 2 4.37 -23.72 10.32
C ILE A 2 4.50 -22.19 10.51
N LYS A 3 4.97 -21.73 11.67
CA LYS A 3 5.23 -20.30 11.94
C LYS A 3 6.24 -19.67 10.95
N MET A 4 7.29 -20.40 10.56
CA MET A 4 8.27 -19.89 9.59
C MET A 4 7.66 -19.76 8.20
N ILE A 5 6.79 -20.69 7.80
CA ILE A 5 6.09 -20.64 6.51
C ILE A 5 5.21 -19.38 6.44
N TYR A 6 4.49 -19.05 7.51
CA TYR A 6 3.70 -17.82 7.56
C TYR A 6 4.54 -16.56 7.43
N ILE A 7 5.70 -16.50 8.10
CA ILE A 7 6.60 -15.34 7.99
C ILE A 7 7.09 -15.17 6.56
N VAL A 8 7.55 -16.26 5.93
CA VAL A 8 8.00 -16.23 4.53
C VAL A 8 6.86 -15.81 3.59
N PHE A 9 5.66 -16.33 3.83
CA PHE A 9 4.47 -15.96 3.06
C PHE A 9 4.14 -14.47 3.18
N VAL A 10 4.16 -13.91 4.40
CA VAL A 10 3.90 -12.48 4.63
C VAL A 10 4.97 -11.62 3.96
N ILE A 11 6.25 -12.00 4.07
CA ILE A 11 7.34 -11.28 3.39
C ILE A 11 7.15 -11.31 1.88
N ALA A 12 6.87 -12.48 1.30
CA ALA A 12 6.61 -12.63 -0.13
C ALA A 12 5.41 -11.79 -0.59
N TYR A 13 4.33 -11.78 0.21
CA TYR A 13 3.15 -10.97 -0.05
C TYR A 13 3.46 -9.47 -0.02
N VAL A 14 4.22 -8.99 0.97
CA VAL A 14 4.63 -7.58 1.04
C VAL A 14 5.48 -7.20 -0.18
N LEU A 15 6.46 -8.03 -0.53
CA LEU A 15 7.31 -7.81 -1.71
C LEU A 15 6.49 -7.78 -3.00
N ALA A 16 5.50 -8.66 -3.14
CA ALA A 16 4.59 -8.66 -4.28
C ALA A 16 3.79 -7.35 -4.37
N CYS A 17 3.23 -6.87 -3.26
CA CYS A 17 2.47 -5.62 -3.21
C CYS A 17 3.34 -4.39 -3.56
N VAL A 18 4.58 -4.35 -3.07
CA VAL A 18 5.56 -3.32 -3.44
C VAL A 18 5.90 -3.40 -4.93
N GLY A 19 6.11 -4.61 -5.47
CA GLY A 19 6.35 -4.84 -6.89
C GLY A 19 5.21 -4.34 -7.78
N ILE A 20 3.96 -4.65 -7.40
CA ILE A 20 2.75 -4.16 -8.08
C ILE A 20 2.72 -2.63 -8.07
N THR A 21 2.98 -2.01 -6.91
CA THR A 21 2.94 -0.54 -6.78
C THR A 21 3.98 0.12 -7.67
N ARG A 22 5.22 -0.40 -7.70
CA ARG A 22 6.27 0.09 -8.61
C ARG A 22 5.94 -0.13 -10.08
N TRP A 23 5.25 -1.22 -10.41
CA TRP A 23 4.79 -1.47 -11.78
C TRP A 23 3.69 -0.48 -12.20
N LEU A 24 2.76 -0.12 -11.29
CA LEU A 24 1.75 0.93 -11.54
C LEU A 24 2.40 2.31 -11.68
N ASP A 25 3.44 2.60 -10.90
CA ASP A 25 4.23 3.83 -10.98
C ASP A 25 4.90 4.00 -12.33
N LYS A 26 5.58 2.96 -12.83
CA LYS A 26 6.18 2.98 -14.18
C LYS A 26 5.17 3.27 -15.28
N LYS A 27 3.89 2.93 -15.07
CA LYS A 27 2.81 3.18 -16.04
C LYS A 27 2.12 4.53 -15.85
N ASN A 28 2.57 5.39 -14.92
CA ASN A 28 1.88 6.62 -14.52
C ASN A 28 0.40 6.40 -14.13
N LYS A 29 0.07 5.20 -13.66
CA LYS A 29 -1.29 4.82 -13.23
C LYS A 29 -1.39 4.66 -11.72
N LEU A 30 -0.47 5.27 -10.96
CA LEU A 30 -0.60 5.26 -9.51
C LEU A 30 -1.87 6.01 -9.10
N PRO A 31 -2.73 5.37 -8.31
CA PRO A 31 -3.83 6.09 -7.69
C PRO A 31 -3.27 7.17 -6.75
N ASN A 32 -4.02 8.26 -6.59
CA ASN A 32 -3.71 9.26 -5.58
C ASN A 32 -3.62 8.59 -4.20
N ARG A 33 -2.60 8.94 -3.40
CA ARG A 33 -2.33 8.34 -2.09
C ARG A 33 -3.60 8.26 -1.24
N TRP A 34 -4.33 9.36 -1.10
CA TRP A 34 -5.56 9.40 -0.29
C TRP A 34 -6.60 8.38 -0.73
N ILE A 35 -6.74 8.14 -2.04
CA ILE A 35 -7.69 7.15 -2.58
C ILE A 35 -7.28 5.74 -2.13
N SER A 36 -6.00 5.38 -2.23
CA SER A 36 -5.53 4.06 -1.76
C SER A 36 -5.73 3.85 -0.25
N GLY A 37 -5.52 4.90 0.55
CA GLY A 37 -5.75 4.85 2.00
C GLY A 37 -7.24 4.69 2.33
N PHE A 38 -8.11 5.50 1.74
CA PHE A 38 -9.55 5.38 1.95
C PHE A 38 -10.08 4.01 1.50
N ILE A 39 -9.67 3.54 0.32
CA ILE A 39 -10.09 2.23 -0.20
C ILE A 39 -9.63 1.11 0.74
N SER A 40 -8.40 1.16 1.29
CA SER A 40 -7.91 0.11 2.20
C SER A 40 -8.83 -0.10 3.41
N PHE A 41 -9.44 0.97 3.93
CA PHE A 41 -10.36 0.87 5.06
C PHE A 41 -11.77 0.48 4.62
N PHE A 42 -12.29 1.14 3.59
CA PHE A 42 -13.67 0.92 3.13
C PHE A 42 -13.89 -0.45 2.48
N ILE A 43 -12.87 -1.06 1.89
CA ILE A 43 -12.99 -2.37 1.23
C ILE A 43 -13.37 -3.49 2.20
N ILE A 44 -13.10 -3.33 3.50
CA ILE A 44 -13.54 -4.26 4.55
C ILE A 44 -14.75 -3.70 5.29
N LEU A 45 -14.74 -2.40 5.62
CA LEU A 45 -15.78 -1.80 6.44
C LEU A 45 -17.16 -1.87 5.77
N ILE A 46 -17.25 -1.55 4.48
CA ILE A 46 -18.52 -1.52 3.77
C ILE A 46 -19.14 -2.92 3.71
N PRO A 47 -18.42 -3.98 3.28
CA PRO A 47 -18.97 -5.33 3.27
C PRO A 47 -19.44 -5.79 4.65
N LEU A 48 -18.67 -5.52 5.71
CA LEU A 48 -19.05 -5.91 7.08
C LEU A 48 -20.30 -5.19 7.59
N MET A 49 -20.57 -3.96 7.14
CA MET A 49 -21.78 -3.23 7.52
C MET A 49 -23.02 -3.66 6.74
N ILE A 50 -22.86 -4.02 5.46
CA ILE A 50 -23.99 -4.35 4.57
C ILE A 50 -24.37 -5.84 4.68
N PHE A 51 -23.40 -6.73 4.80
CA PHE A 51 -23.62 -8.17 4.78
C PHE A 51 -23.42 -8.77 6.16
N SER A 52 -24.50 -9.29 6.76
CA SER A 52 -24.47 -9.93 8.08
C SER A 52 -23.73 -11.28 8.09
N ASN A 53 -23.54 -11.92 6.94
CA ASN A 53 -22.87 -13.21 6.84
C ASN A 53 -21.98 -13.26 5.59
N ILE A 54 -20.70 -12.92 5.79
CA ILE A 54 -19.70 -12.99 4.73
C ILE A 54 -18.97 -14.33 4.85
N PRO A 55 -18.93 -15.15 3.79
CA PRO A 55 -18.21 -16.41 3.84
C PRO A 55 -16.71 -16.16 4.12
N PRO A 56 -16.06 -17.02 4.92
CA PRO A 56 -14.69 -16.80 5.40
C PRO A 56 -13.67 -16.67 4.26
N PHE A 57 -13.90 -17.34 3.13
CA PHE A 57 -13.08 -17.21 1.93
C PHE A 57 -13.09 -15.79 1.36
N VAL A 58 -14.27 -15.16 1.27
CA VAL A 58 -14.42 -13.79 0.76
C VAL A 58 -13.77 -12.81 1.73
N LEU A 59 -13.96 -13.00 3.04
CA LEU A 59 -13.28 -12.21 4.07
C LEU A 59 -11.75 -12.24 3.91
N ASN A 60 -11.16 -13.41 3.69
CA ASN A 60 -9.71 -13.53 3.48
C ASN A 60 -9.23 -12.77 2.24
N ILE A 61 -10.01 -12.78 1.15
CA ILE A 61 -9.71 -11.98 -0.05
C ILE A 61 -9.80 -10.49 0.26
N LEU A 62 -10.83 -10.05 0.98
CA LEU A 62 -10.99 -8.64 1.38
C LEU A 62 -9.83 -8.17 2.26
N TYR A 63 -9.38 -8.98 3.22
CA TYR A 63 -8.18 -8.69 4.01
C TYR A 63 -6.92 -8.63 3.14
N GLY A 64 -6.78 -9.54 2.19
CA GLY A 64 -5.68 -9.52 1.22
C GLY A 64 -5.71 -8.29 0.30
N LEU A 65 -6.88 -7.78 -0.07
CA LEU A 65 -6.98 -6.54 -0.85
C LEU A 65 -6.73 -5.29 0.02
N CYS A 66 -7.23 -5.29 1.25
CA CYS A 66 -6.96 -4.23 2.22
C CYS A 66 -5.45 -4.06 2.44
N GLY A 67 -4.73 -5.16 2.68
CA GLY A 67 -3.26 -5.14 2.83
C GLY A 67 -2.56 -4.58 1.59
N LEU A 68 -3.01 -4.95 0.39
CA LEU A 68 -2.46 -4.46 -0.88
C LEU A 68 -2.61 -2.93 -0.97
N PHE A 69 -3.81 -2.41 -0.72
CA PHE A 69 -4.08 -0.97 -0.78
C PHE A 69 -3.34 -0.21 0.32
N ALA A 70 -3.21 -0.78 1.52
CA ALA A 70 -2.43 -0.18 2.61
C ALA A 70 -0.94 -0.09 2.25
N ILE A 71 -0.35 -1.16 1.71
CA ILE A 71 1.05 -1.16 1.27
C ILE A 71 1.24 -0.16 0.12
N MET A 72 0.31 -0.11 -0.83
CA MET A 72 0.32 0.87 -1.92
C MET A 72 0.27 2.31 -1.39
N PHE A 73 -0.51 2.59 -0.35
CA PHE A 73 -0.52 3.89 0.31
C PHE A 73 0.85 4.25 0.90
N PHE A 74 1.50 3.32 1.61
CA PHE A 74 2.83 3.57 2.17
C PHE A 74 3.89 3.75 1.09
N GLU A 75 3.87 2.93 0.04
CA GLU A 75 4.85 3.00 -1.05
C GLU A 75 4.68 4.28 -1.87
N THR A 76 3.44 4.68 -2.19
CA THR A 76 3.17 5.99 -2.85
C THR A 76 3.62 7.16 -1.98
N SER A 77 3.43 7.07 -0.66
CA SER A 77 3.95 8.06 0.29
C SER A 77 5.47 8.16 0.21
N ARG A 78 6.16 7.01 0.23
CA ARG A 78 7.62 6.94 0.11
C ARG A 78 8.10 7.56 -1.20
N LEU A 79 7.50 7.18 -2.33
CA LEU A 79 7.84 7.72 -3.65
C LEU A 79 7.65 9.25 -3.72
N MET A 80 6.62 9.80 -3.09
CA MET A 80 6.42 11.26 -3.03
C MET A 80 7.46 11.98 -2.17
N VAL A 81 7.93 11.35 -1.08
CA VAL A 81 9.03 11.86 -0.26
C VAL A 81 10.33 11.85 -1.06
N GLU A 82 10.64 10.74 -1.73
CA GLU A 82 11.84 10.59 -2.57
C GLU A 82 11.86 11.60 -3.72
N ARG A 83 10.70 11.87 -4.33
CA ARG A 83 10.55 12.87 -5.40
C ARG A 83 10.53 14.32 -4.90
N GLY A 84 10.67 14.55 -3.59
CA GLY A 84 10.65 15.90 -3.01
C GLY A 84 9.31 16.62 -3.17
N GLN A 85 8.20 15.90 -3.42
CA GLN A 85 6.87 16.48 -3.61
C GLN A 85 6.13 16.79 -2.30
N HIS A 86 6.85 16.85 -1.17
CA HIS A 86 6.29 17.34 0.08
C HIS A 86 6.33 18.87 0.11
N ARG A 87 5.14 19.50 0.04
CA ARG A 87 4.93 20.91 0.36
C ARG A 87 5.35 21.14 1.82
N GLY A 88 6.64 21.44 2.05
CA GLY A 88 7.16 21.72 3.40
C GLY A 88 8.65 21.43 3.64
N MET A 89 9.37 20.77 2.73
CA MET A 89 10.82 20.59 2.91
C MET A 89 11.58 21.80 2.37
N VAL A 90 12.13 22.61 3.28
CA VAL A 90 13.27 23.47 2.99
C VAL A 90 14.32 22.57 2.34
N LYS A 91 14.69 22.86 1.09
CA LYS A 91 15.81 22.17 0.43
C LYS A 91 16.98 22.25 1.40
N PRO A 92 17.60 21.13 1.84
CA PRO A 92 18.85 21.24 2.56
C PRO A 92 19.80 22.06 1.70
N PRO A 93 20.49 23.07 2.26
CA PRO A 93 21.26 24.03 1.49
C PRO A 93 22.21 23.26 0.59
N SER A 94 22.07 23.48 -0.72
CA SER A 94 22.90 22.86 -1.74
C SER A 94 24.36 23.05 -1.37
N THR A 95 25.03 21.98 -0.95
CA THR A 95 26.47 22.00 -0.76
C THR A 95 27.07 22.07 -2.14
N LYS A 96 27.26 23.29 -2.65
CA LYS A 96 28.11 23.56 -3.81
C LYS A 96 29.49 23.00 -3.45
N LYS A 97 29.84 21.83 -3.99
CA LYS A 97 31.25 21.48 -4.16
C LYS A 97 31.80 22.43 -5.22
N LYS A 98 32.56 23.43 -4.74
CA LYS A 98 33.53 24.17 -5.56
C LYS A 98 34.57 23.19 -6.09
#